data_AF-A0A1L7X6B5-F1
#
_entry.id   AF-A0A1L7X6B5-F1
#
_cell.length_a   1.000
_cell.length_b   1.000
_cell.length_c   1.000
_cell.angle_alpha   90.00
_cell.angle_beta   90.00
_cell.angle_gamma   90.00
#
_symmetry.space_group_name_H-M   'P 1'
#
loop_
_entity.id
_entity.type
_entity.pdbx_description
1 polymer ?
#
loop_
_entity_poly.entity_id
_entity_poly.type
_entity_poly.pdbx_seq_one_letter_code
_entity_poly.pdbx_strand_id
1 'polypeptide(L)'
;MVAGYSGKEVENLERLIDQNIAVFVGPIDKYVTAGSEFKPLDFGRKAQYFTLDVITNLAYGKAFGYLATDSDAYDYIKTVEETLPAAMMARKEVPASGGAVFGEDADVFGPERWLDSPLEKIREQEKTLEIIFAFGKYQCLGRNVALMDLNKVFVELFRRFDFSVVDPQKPIGNNTCMATFAIYNFWVAVTRLGEGLL
;
A
#
# COMPACT_ATOMS: atom_id res chain seq x y z
N MET A 1 4.91 -6.43 25.54
CA MET A 1 4.62 -6.27 24.10
C MET A 1 3.14 -6.05 23.95
N VAL A 2 2.71 -5.08 23.15
CA VAL A 2 1.27 -4.87 22.88
C VAL A 2 0.78 -6.08 22.08
N ALA A 3 -0.31 -6.71 22.49
CA ALA A 3 -0.90 -7.84 21.79
C ALA A 3 -1.35 -7.40 20.38
N GLY A 4 -1.23 -8.29 19.38
CA GLY A 4 -1.81 -8.07 18.04
C GLY A 4 -0.81 -7.81 16.92
N TYR A 5 0.38 -7.28 17.20
CA TYR A 5 1.37 -6.99 16.16
C TYR A 5 1.88 -8.23 15.41
N SER A 6 1.87 -9.41 16.05
CA SER A 6 2.28 -10.67 15.40
C SER A 6 1.13 -11.37 14.68
N GLY A 7 -0.11 -10.94 14.93
CA GLY A 7 -1.33 -11.65 14.57
C GLY A 7 -1.60 -12.93 15.36
N LYS A 8 -0.60 -13.50 16.08
CA LYS A 8 -0.77 -14.79 16.79
C LYS A 8 -1.73 -14.70 17.96
N GLU A 9 -1.84 -13.52 18.58
CA GLU A 9 -2.75 -13.27 19.69
C GLU A 9 -4.15 -12.83 19.23
N VAL A 10 -4.37 -12.68 17.92
CA VAL A 10 -5.63 -12.21 17.36
C VAL A 10 -6.49 -13.41 16.96
N GLU A 11 -7.54 -13.66 17.73
CA GLU A 11 -8.55 -14.66 17.36
C GLU A 11 -9.22 -14.28 16.04
N ASN A 12 -9.40 -15.27 15.14
CA ASN A 12 -10.01 -15.07 13.83
C ASN A 12 -9.32 -13.99 12.97
N LEU A 13 -7.99 -13.85 13.09
CA LEU A 13 -7.18 -12.88 12.34
C LEU A 13 -7.56 -12.77 10.85
N GLU A 14 -7.71 -13.92 10.18
CA GLU A 14 -8.03 -13.95 8.76
C GLU A 14 -9.37 -13.25 8.45
N ARG A 15 -10.39 -13.53 9.26
CA ARG A 15 -11.72 -12.90 9.12
C ARG A 15 -11.66 -11.41 9.40
N LEU A 16 -10.83 -10.98 10.35
CA LEU A 16 -10.62 -9.56 10.64
C LEU A 16 -9.97 -8.84 9.45
N ILE A 17 -8.98 -9.48 8.82
CA ILE A 17 -8.35 -8.98 7.59
C ILE A 17 -9.38 -8.87 6.46
N ASP A 18 -10.22 -9.90 6.25
CA ASP A 18 -11.28 -9.86 5.25
C ASP A 18 -12.26 -8.70 5.49
N GLN A 19 -12.59 -8.42 6.75
CA GLN A 19 -13.44 -7.29 7.14
C GLN A 19 -12.77 -5.94 6.83
N ASN A 20 -11.49 -5.78 7.18
CA ASN A 20 -10.73 -4.56 6.88
C ASN A 20 -10.66 -4.32 5.37
N ILE A 21 -10.39 -5.37 4.58
CA ILE A 21 -10.35 -5.28 3.12
C ILE A 21 -11.71 -4.90 2.56
N ALA A 22 -12.81 -5.46 3.08
CA ALA A 22 -14.15 -5.09 2.65
C ALA A 22 -14.47 -3.60 2.93
N VAL A 23 -14.03 -3.07 4.08
CA VAL A 23 -14.17 -1.65 4.46
C VAL A 23 -13.34 -0.75 3.54
N PHE A 24 -12.22 -1.22 3.01
CA PHE A 24 -11.42 -0.49 2.03
C PHE A 24 -12.02 -0.54 0.62
N VAL A 25 -12.38 -1.72 0.14
CA VAL A 25 -12.83 -1.97 -1.23
C VAL A 25 -14.24 -1.43 -1.47
N GLY A 26 -15.16 -1.55 -0.51
CA GLY A 26 -16.57 -1.15 -0.69
C GLY A 26 -16.75 0.34 -1.05
N PRO A 27 -16.14 1.28 -0.31
CA PRO A 27 -16.26 2.71 -0.60
C PRO A 27 -15.64 3.16 -1.93
N ILE A 28 -14.77 2.36 -2.57
CA ILE A 28 -14.18 2.69 -3.87
C ILE A 28 -15.25 2.88 -4.94
N ASP A 29 -16.41 2.23 -4.80
CA ASP A 29 -17.57 2.41 -5.67
C ASP A 29 -18.00 3.88 -5.83
N LYS A 30 -17.76 4.73 -4.83
CA LYS A 30 -18.06 6.17 -4.86
C LYS A 30 -17.21 6.93 -5.88
N TYR A 31 -16.05 6.38 -6.25
CA TYR A 31 -15.08 6.97 -7.18
C TYR A 31 -15.12 6.33 -8.57
N VAL A 32 -16.04 5.38 -8.80
CA VAL A 32 -16.24 4.82 -10.14
C VAL A 32 -16.69 5.94 -11.07
N THR A 33 -15.87 6.20 -12.08
CA THR A 33 -16.15 7.11 -13.18
C THR A 33 -17.03 6.37 -14.19
N ALA A 34 -18.25 6.84 -14.39
CA ALA A 34 -19.19 6.30 -15.37
C ALA A 34 -19.78 7.44 -16.21
N GLY A 35 -19.82 7.26 -17.53
CA GLY A 35 -20.27 8.30 -18.46
C GLY A 35 -19.37 9.54 -18.40
N SER A 36 -19.96 10.71 -18.16
CA SER A 36 -19.27 12.01 -18.18
C SER A 36 -18.75 12.49 -16.82
N GLU A 37 -19.02 11.78 -15.73
CA GLU A 37 -18.66 12.23 -14.38
C GLU A 37 -17.31 11.66 -13.94
N PHE A 38 -16.24 12.45 -14.07
CA PHE A 38 -14.89 12.07 -13.67
C PHE A 38 -14.66 12.26 -12.17
N LYS A 39 -14.37 11.16 -11.46
CA LYS A 39 -14.14 11.13 -10.00
C LYS A 39 -12.80 10.46 -9.67
N PRO A 40 -11.68 11.20 -9.68
CA PRO A 40 -10.39 10.60 -9.39
C PRO A 40 -10.29 10.23 -7.90
N LEU A 41 -9.62 9.11 -7.63
CA LEU A 41 -9.29 8.61 -6.30
C LEU A 41 -7.82 8.90 -6.02
N ASP A 42 -7.48 9.53 -4.88
CA ASP A 42 -6.09 9.52 -4.40
C ASP A 42 -5.81 8.18 -3.72
N PHE A 43 -5.30 7.23 -4.50
CA PHE A 43 -5.04 5.86 -4.04
C PHE A 43 -3.96 5.84 -2.94
N GLY A 44 -2.96 6.73 -3.02
CA GLY A 44 -1.91 6.85 -2.01
C GLY A 44 -2.51 7.16 -0.63
N ARG A 45 -3.39 8.18 -0.58
CA ARG A 45 -4.08 8.56 0.67
C ARG A 45 -5.00 7.46 1.19
N LYS A 46 -5.74 6.77 0.31
CA LYS A 46 -6.62 5.67 0.77
C LYS A 46 -5.82 4.45 1.26
N ALA A 47 -4.68 4.15 0.65
CA ALA A 47 -3.79 3.09 1.13
C ALA A 47 -3.22 3.40 2.53
N GLN A 48 -2.90 4.68 2.81
CA GLN A 48 -2.52 5.12 4.16
C GLN A 48 -3.65 4.92 5.17
N TYR A 49 -4.87 5.36 4.85
CA TYR A 49 -6.05 5.17 5.72
C TYR A 49 -6.34 3.69 5.99
N PHE A 50 -6.27 2.84 4.96
CA PHE A 50 -6.42 1.40 5.11
C PHE A 50 -5.37 0.82 6.07
N THR A 51 -4.11 1.18 5.89
CA THR A 51 -3.02 0.71 6.76
C THR A 51 -3.24 1.13 8.22
N LEU A 52 -3.64 2.39 8.46
CA LEU A 52 -3.91 2.90 9.80
C LEU A 52 -5.12 2.19 10.45
N ASP A 53 -6.19 1.95 9.69
CA ASP A 53 -7.36 1.22 10.19
C ASP A 53 -7.03 -0.26 10.49
N VAL A 54 -6.22 -0.92 9.66
CA VAL A 54 -5.74 -2.30 9.93
C VAL A 54 -4.92 -2.34 11.22
N ILE A 55 -3.91 -1.47 11.36
CA ILE A 55 -3.04 -1.44 12.55
C ILE A 55 -3.86 -1.16 13.80
N THR A 56 -4.75 -0.16 13.75
CA THR A 56 -5.54 0.21 14.92
C THR A 56 -6.55 -0.86 15.29
N ASN A 57 -7.15 -1.54 14.31
CA ASN A 57 -8.03 -2.66 14.55
C ASN A 57 -7.29 -3.82 15.23
N LEU A 58 -6.10 -4.16 14.76
CA LEU A 58 -5.28 -5.22 15.36
C LEU A 58 -4.76 -4.87 16.76
N ALA A 59 -4.37 -3.61 16.99
CA ALA A 59 -3.76 -3.18 18.24
C ALA A 59 -4.80 -2.87 19.34
N TYR A 60 -5.97 -2.34 18.97
CA TYR A 60 -6.98 -1.84 19.90
C TYR A 60 -8.33 -2.55 19.79
N GLY A 61 -8.45 -3.56 18.92
CA GLY A 61 -9.69 -4.31 18.68
C GLY A 61 -10.76 -3.54 17.92
N LYS A 62 -10.44 -2.34 17.40
CA LYS A 62 -11.33 -1.53 16.55
C LYS A 62 -10.53 -0.62 15.63
N ALA A 63 -10.99 -0.50 14.38
CA ALA A 63 -10.48 0.51 13.47
C ALA A 63 -10.79 1.91 14.00
N PHE A 64 -9.91 2.86 13.73
CA PHE A 64 -10.06 4.26 14.14
C PHE A 64 -10.98 5.04 13.20
N GLY A 65 -11.27 4.50 12.01
CA GLY A 65 -12.30 4.99 11.12
C GLY A 65 -11.79 5.94 10.04
N TYR A 66 -10.50 5.92 9.72
CA TYR A 66 -9.91 6.76 8.67
C TYR A 66 -10.61 6.56 7.31
N LEU A 67 -10.90 5.29 6.95
CA LEU A 67 -11.66 4.96 5.74
C LEU A 67 -13.14 5.30 5.86
N ALA A 68 -13.73 5.15 7.07
CA ALA A 68 -15.14 5.37 7.29
C ALA A 68 -15.51 6.87 7.19
N THR A 69 -14.67 7.74 7.73
CA THR A 69 -14.84 9.20 7.67
C THR A 69 -14.23 9.82 6.43
N ASP A 70 -13.45 9.03 5.68
CA ASP A 70 -12.67 9.47 4.54
C ASP A 70 -11.70 10.63 4.84
N SER A 71 -11.17 10.65 6.06
CA SER A 71 -10.39 11.76 6.60
C SER A 71 -9.27 11.29 7.53
N ASP A 72 -8.29 12.18 7.75
CA ASP A 72 -7.28 12.00 8.80
C ASP A 72 -7.91 12.24 10.17
N ALA A 73 -8.66 11.25 10.66
CA ALA A 73 -9.58 11.38 11.80
C ALA A 73 -8.92 11.88 13.09
N TYR A 74 -7.60 11.74 13.21
CA TYR A 74 -6.82 12.11 14.41
C TYR A 74 -5.62 13.01 14.08
N ASP A 75 -5.61 13.66 12.91
CA ASP A 75 -4.48 14.49 12.43
C ASP A 75 -3.12 13.74 12.45
N TYR A 76 -3.13 12.40 12.35
CA TYR A 76 -1.92 11.59 12.40
C TYR A 76 -1.05 11.86 11.17
N ILE A 77 -1.66 11.81 9.99
CA ILE A 77 -0.94 12.00 8.73
C ILE A 77 -0.44 13.44 8.64
N LYS A 78 -1.29 14.42 8.99
CA LYS A 78 -0.90 15.83 9.07
C LYS A 78 0.30 16.03 9.99
N THR A 79 0.25 15.47 11.20
CA THR A 79 1.34 15.59 12.17
C THR A 79 2.62 14.98 11.62
N VAL A 80 2.55 13.80 10.98
CA VAL A 80 3.70 13.15 10.36
C VAL A 80 4.28 14.02 9.23
N GLU A 81 3.44 14.55 8.33
CA GLU A 81 3.86 15.40 7.22
C GLU A 81 4.49 16.73 7.69
N GLU A 82 3.99 17.33 8.77
CA GLU A 82 4.49 18.60 9.34
C GLU A 82 5.76 18.43 10.18
N THR A 83 5.91 17.29 10.87
CA THR A 83 7.04 17.04 11.78
C THR A 83 8.25 16.46 11.08
N LEU A 84 8.06 15.83 9.91
CA LEU A 84 9.19 15.28 9.18
C LEU A 84 10.09 16.38 8.62
N PRO A 85 11.41 16.25 8.78
CA PRO A 85 12.33 17.19 8.15
C PRO A 85 12.04 17.29 6.66
N ALA A 86 11.92 18.51 6.13
CA ALA A 86 11.69 18.74 4.71
C ALA A 86 12.72 17.99 3.83
N ALA A 87 13.94 17.79 4.33
CA ALA A 87 14.98 16.99 3.67
C ALA A 87 14.61 15.50 3.48
N MET A 88 13.84 14.90 4.40
CA MET A 88 13.34 13.52 4.27
C MET A 88 12.18 13.44 3.28
N MET A 89 11.29 14.44 3.27
CA MET A 89 10.14 14.53 2.37
C MET A 89 10.50 14.95 0.94
N ALA A 90 11.63 15.64 0.76
CA ALA A 90 12.14 16.06 -0.54
C ALA A 90 12.92 14.96 -1.28
N ARG A 91 13.18 13.81 -0.64
CA ARG A 91 13.87 12.68 -1.27
C ARG A 91 12.90 11.95 -2.19
N LYS A 92 12.77 12.45 -3.43
CA LYS A 92 11.90 11.90 -4.48
C LYS A 92 12.38 10.55 -5.04
N GLU A 93 13.64 10.23 -4.81
CA GLU A 93 14.28 9.06 -5.38
C GLU A 93 14.99 8.29 -4.27
N VAL A 94 14.57 7.04 -4.06
CA VAL A 94 15.48 6.04 -3.52
C VAL A 94 16.66 6.03 -4.49
N PRO A 95 17.91 6.15 -4.03
CA PRO A 95 19.04 6.06 -4.94
C PRO A 95 18.88 4.80 -5.79
N ALA A 96 19.26 4.85 -7.07
CA ALA A 96 19.33 3.72 -8.00
C ALA A 96 20.29 2.58 -7.54
N SER A 97 20.58 2.48 -6.24
CA SER A 97 21.35 1.45 -5.55
C SER A 97 20.76 0.05 -5.67
N GLY A 98 19.54 -0.09 -6.21
CA GLY A 98 18.98 -1.39 -6.55
C GLY A 98 19.69 -2.07 -7.74
N GLY A 99 20.39 -1.31 -8.59
CA GLY A 99 20.94 -1.82 -9.85
C GLY A 99 21.85 -3.04 -9.71
N ALA A 100 22.62 -3.13 -8.62
CA ALA A 100 23.51 -4.25 -8.35
C ALA A 100 22.77 -5.57 -8.12
N VAL A 101 21.57 -5.54 -7.54
CA VAL A 101 20.78 -6.73 -7.19
C VAL A 101 19.63 -6.96 -8.17
N PHE A 102 18.93 -5.88 -8.52
CA PHE A 102 17.75 -5.93 -9.37
C PHE A 102 18.09 -5.83 -10.85
N GLY A 103 19.20 -5.21 -11.24
CA GLY A 103 19.62 -5.00 -12.64
C GLY A 103 19.53 -3.53 -13.06
N GLU A 104 20.08 -3.18 -14.22
CA GLU A 104 20.08 -1.79 -14.73
C GLU A 104 18.67 -1.22 -14.94
N ASP A 105 17.68 -2.09 -15.10
CA ASP A 105 16.26 -1.80 -15.25
C ASP A 105 15.49 -1.87 -13.91
N ALA A 106 16.18 -1.71 -12.77
CA ALA A 106 15.57 -1.80 -11.42
C ALA A 106 14.38 -0.84 -11.21
N ASP A 107 14.36 0.29 -11.91
CA ASP A 107 13.31 1.31 -11.83
C ASP A 107 12.12 1.03 -12.78
N VAL A 108 12.18 -0.07 -13.55
CA VAL A 108 11.13 -0.50 -14.48
C VAL A 108 10.34 -1.66 -13.90
N PHE A 109 9.01 -1.57 -13.96
CA PHE A 109 8.12 -2.68 -13.59
C PHE A 109 8.26 -3.82 -14.61
N GLY A 110 8.99 -4.87 -14.23
CA GLY A 110 9.21 -6.08 -15.01
C GLY A 110 8.89 -7.33 -14.19
N PRO A 111 7.62 -7.81 -14.18
CA PRO A 111 7.22 -8.99 -13.40
C PRO A 111 7.97 -10.27 -13.80
N GLU A 112 8.39 -10.38 -15.05
CA GLU A 112 9.23 -11.45 -15.60
C GLU A 112 10.54 -11.64 -14.83
N ARG A 113 11.05 -10.60 -14.14
CA ARG A 113 12.23 -10.69 -13.27
C ARG A 113 12.11 -11.81 -12.24
N TRP A 114 10.90 -12.06 -11.75
CA TRP A 114 10.61 -13.06 -10.72
C TRP A 114 10.21 -14.43 -11.28
N LEU A 115 9.93 -14.52 -12.58
CA LEU A 115 9.43 -15.75 -13.22
C LEU A 115 10.50 -16.43 -14.06
N ASP A 116 11.29 -15.65 -14.80
CA ASP A 116 12.18 -16.15 -15.84
C ASP A 116 13.68 -16.09 -15.47
N SER A 117 14.02 -15.50 -14.32
CA SER A 117 15.40 -15.41 -13.83
C SER A 117 15.90 -16.76 -13.26
N PRO A 118 17.23 -17.00 -13.26
CA PRO A 118 17.81 -18.13 -12.53
C PRO A 118 17.43 -18.10 -11.04
N LEU A 119 17.12 -19.27 -10.47
CA LEU A 119 16.64 -19.41 -9.08
C LEU A 119 17.57 -18.77 -8.04
N GLU A 120 18.88 -18.80 -8.27
CA GLU A 120 19.86 -18.15 -7.38
C GLU A 120 19.67 -16.63 -7.35
N LYS A 121 19.46 -16.01 -8.51
CA LYS A 121 19.21 -14.57 -8.63
C LYS A 121 17.87 -14.19 -7.99
N ILE A 122 16.82 -14.98 -8.19
CA ILE A 122 15.53 -14.76 -7.54
C ILE A 122 15.71 -14.77 -6.01
N ARG A 123 16.44 -15.76 -5.47
CA ARG A 123 16.71 -15.84 -4.01
C ARG A 123 17.49 -14.64 -3.49
N GLU A 124 18.44 -14.11 -4.25
CA GLU A 124 19.18 -12.90 -3.87
C GLU A 124 18.29 -11.66 -3.85
N GLN A 125 17.43 -11.51 -4.87
CA GLN A 125 16.46 -10.44 -4.98
C GLN A 125 15.42 -10.50 -3.86
N GLU A 126 14.89 -11.69 -3.55
CA GLU A 126 13.99 -11.94 -2.43
C GLU A 126 14.63 -11.54 -1.10
N LYS A 127 15.88 -11.96 -0.83
CA LYS A 127 16.59 -11.58 0.41
C LYS A 127 16.74 -10.07 0.55
N THR A 128 17.06 -9.38 -0.53
CA THR A 128 17.17 -7.91 -0.54
C THR A 128 15.83 -7.24 -0.32
N LEU A 129 14.77 -7.75 -0.97
CA LEU A 129 13.40 -7.28 -0.79
C LEU A 129 12.94 -7.46 0.66
N GLU A 130 13.28 -8.57 1.31
CA GLU A 130 12.88 -8.86 2.70
C GLU A 130 13.39 -7.84 3.72
N ILE A 131 14.41 -7.04 3.38
CA ILE A 131 14.93 -5.95 4.22
C ILE A 131 13.87 -4.88 4.50
N ILE A 132 12.80 -4.80 3.69
CA ILE A 132 11.63 -3.96 3.99
C ILE A 132 10.99 -4.31 5.34
N PHE A 133 11.11 -5.57 5.78
CA PHE A 133 10.67 -6.04 7.08
C PHE A 133 11.80 -6.12 8.11
N ALA A 134 12.93 -5.44 7.88
CA ALA A 134 14.17 -5.59 8.66
C ALA A 134 14.67 -7.04 8.72
N PHE A 135 15.69 -7.33 9.54
CA PHE A 135 16.36 -8.63 9.55
C PHE A 135 16.68 -9.13 10.97
N GLY A 136 16.73 -10.47 11.12
CA GLY A 136 17.16 -11.15 12.33
C GLY A 136 16.26 -10.85 13.53
N LYS A 137 16.87 -10.59 14.70
CA LYS A 137 16.13 -10.33 15.95
C LYS A 137 15.28 -9.05 15.93
N TYR A 138 15.47 -8.18 14.94
CA TYR A 138 14.72 -6.93 14.75
C TYR A 138 13.75 -7.00 13.57
N GLN A 139 13.48 -8.20 13.04
CA GLN A 139 12.51 -8.39 11.98
C GLN A 139 11.12 -7.90 12.42
N CYS A 140 10.40 -7.28 11.49
CA CYS A 140 9.06 -6.76 11.68
C CYS A 140 8.11 -7.88 12.11
N LEU A 141 7.53 -7.70 13.29
CA LEU A 141 6.61 -8.67 13.88
C LEU A 141 5.33 -8.85 13.04
N GLY A 142 4.91 -7.79 12.33
CA GLY A 142 3.71 -7.75 11.50
C GLY A 142 3.89 -8.28 10.07
N ARG A 143 5.06 -8.84 9.71
CA ARG A 143 5.34 -9.32 8.33
C ARG A 143 4.23 -10.23 7.80
N ASN A 144 3.79 -11.21 8.58
CA ASN A 144 2.81 -12.19 8.12
C ASN A 144 1.41 -11.59 7.95
N VAL A 145 1.05 -10.64 8.81
CA VAL A 145 -0.21 -9.89 8.69
C VAL A 145 -0.18 -9.04 7.42
N ALA A 146 0.89 -8.26 7.23
CA ALA A 146 1.04 -7.40 6.05
C ALA A 146 1.01 -8.20 4.74
N LEU A 147 1.68 -9.35 4.69
CA LEU A 147 1.63 -10.22 3.50
C LEU A 147 0.24 -10.81 3.28
N MET A 148 -0.53 -11.11 4.33
CA MET A 148 -1.91 -11.58 4.17
C MET A 148 -2.82 -10.47 3.62
N ASP A 149 -2.71 -9.25 4.15
CA ASP A 149 -3.42 -8.08 3.62
C ASP A 149 -3.09 -7.85 2.14
N LEU A 150 -1.79 -7.81 1.78
CA LEU A 150 -1.33 -7.59 0.41
C LEU A 150 -1.86 -8.67 -0.55
N ASN A 151 -1.74 -9.94 -0.19
CA ASN A 151 -2.17 -11.05 -1.06
C ASN A 151 -3.69 -11.05 -1.32
N LYS A 152 -4.49 -10.54 -0.37
CA LYS A 152 -5.95 -10.50 -0.51
C LYS A 152 -6.45 -9.20 -1.14
N VAL A 153 -5.86 -8.05 -0.76
CA VAL A 153 -6.33 -6.73 -1.21
C VAL A 153 -6.14 -6.55 -2.72
N PHE A 154 -5.00 -6.97 -3.29
CA PHE A 154 -4.77 -6.85 -4.73
C PHE A 154 -5.78 -7.67 -5.54
N VAL A 155 -6.09 -8.89 -5.09
CA VAL A 155 -7.07 -9.75 -5.73
C VAL A 155 -8.46 -9.11 -5.67
N GLU A 156 -8.87 -8.60 -4.52
CA GLU A 156 -10.21 -7.99 -4.38
C GLU A 156 -10.35 -6.67 -5.16
N LEU A 157 -9.29 -5.86 -5.26
CA LEU A 157 -9.29 -4.66 -6.08
C LEU A 157 -9.39 -5.00 -7.57
N PHE A 158 -8.47 -5.81 -8.10
CA PHE A 158 -8.37 -6.09 -9.53
C PHE A 158 -9.48 -6.99 -10.06
N ARG A 159 -10.18 -7.73 -9.19
CA ARG A 159 -11.38 -8.50 -9.59
C ARG A 159 -12.61 -7.61 -9.79
N ARG A 160 -12.63 -6.39 -9.27
CA ARG A 160 -13.81 -5.50 -9.23
C ARG A 160 -13.63 -4.23 -10.07
N PHE A 161 -12.41 -3.73 -10.15
CA PHE A 161 -12.12 -2.43 -10.72
C PHE A 161 -10.98 -2.48 -11.73
N ASP A 162 -11.03 -1.56 -12.68
CA ASP A 162 -9.91 -1.20 -13.53
C ASP A 162 -9.42 0.21 -13.14
N PHE A 163 -8.11 0.36 -13.06
CA PHE A 163 -7.44 1.57 -12.56
C PHE A 163 -6.57 2.17 -13.66
N SER A 164 -6.75 3.46 -13.91
CA SER A 164 -5.92 4.22 -14.85
C SER A 164 -5.29 5.41 -14.15
N VAL A 165 -3.98 5.58 -14.29
CA VAL A 165 -3.28 6.74 -13.72
C VAL A 165 -3.73 8.02 -14.43
N VAL A 166 -4.10 9.05 -13.67
CA VAL A 166 -4.62 10.31 -14.23
C VAL A 166 -3.52 11.10 -14.95
N ASP A 167 -2.33 11.17 -14.36
CA ASP A 167 -1.16 11.81 -14.96
C ASP A 167 -0.01 10.80 -15.05
N PRO A 168 0.20 10.17 -16.23
CA PRO A 168 1.29 9.22 -16.42
C PRO A 168 2.69 9.84 -16.33
N GLN A 169 2.85 11.16 -16.58
CA GLN A 169 4.15 11.82 -16.51
C GLN A 169 4.57 12.05 -15.06
N LYS A 170 3.60 12.24 -14.16
CA LYS A 170 3.81 12.39 -12.73
C LYS A 170 2.79 11.56 -11.95
N PRO A 171 2.95 10.22 -11.94
CA PRO A 171 1.94 9.30 -11.40
C PRO A 171 1.71 9.51 -9.90
N ILE A 172 2.77 9.81 -9.14
CA ILE A 172 2.71 9.97 -7.69
C ILE A 172 3.37 11.30 -7.33
N GLY A 173 2.67 12.13 -6.53
CA GLY A 173 3.23 13.41 -6.09
C GLY A 173 4.29 13.29 -5.00
N ASN A 174 4.04 12.46 -3.98
CA ASN A 174 5.03 12.10 -2.96
C ASN A 174 5.00 10.59 -2.73
N ASN A 175 6.17 9.95 -2.73
CA ASN A 175 6.37 8.52 -2.59
C ASN A 175 7.33 8.19 -1.42
N THR A 176 7.44 9.07 -0.43
CA THR A 176 8.39 8.91 0.68
C THR A 176 7.98 7.73 1.56
N CYS A 177 8.62 6.59 1.32
CA CYS A 177 8.43 5.35 2.06
C CYS A 177 9.68 5.03 2.89
N MET A 178 9.95 5.83 3.93
CA MET A 178 11.03 5.59 4.89
C MET A 178 10.47 5.62 6.33
N ALA A 179 9.74 4.55 6.70
CA ALA A 179 9.05 4.38 7.98
C ALA A 179 7.90 5.37 8.29
N THR A 180 7.68 6.36 7.43
CA THR A 180 6.72 7.46 7.63
C THR A 180 5.49 7.38 6.74
N PHE A 181 5.46 6.42 5.80
CA PHE A 181 4.35 6.14 4.89
C PHE A 181 3.76 7.40 4.23
N ALA A 182 4.56 8.39 3.84
CA ALA A 182 4.06 9.63 3.25
C ALA A 182 3.88 9.48 1.73
N ILE A 183 2.83 8.74 1.34
CA ILE A 183 2.49 8.45 -0.06
C ILE A 183 1.12 9.07 -0.35
N TYR A 184 1.10 10.11 -1.18
CA TYR A 184 -0.13 10.84 -1.51
C TYR A 184 -0.01 11.54 -2.87
N ASN A 185 -1.14 12.05 -3.38
CA ASN A 185 -1.27 12.52 -4.75
C ASN A 185 -0.99 11.42 -5.77
N PHE A 186 -1.44 10.19 -5.51
CA PHE A 186 -1.47 9.12 -6.51
C PHE A 186 -2.88 9.03 -7.08
N TRP A 187 -3.18 9.92 -8.02
CA TRP A 187 -4.52 10.08 -8.57
C TRP A 187 -4.78 9.02 -9.64
N VAL A 188 -5.82 8.21 -9.43
CA VAL A 188 -6.28 7.17 -10.35
C VAL A 188 -7.74 7.37 -10.72
N ALA A 189 -8.06 7.18 -11.99
CA ALA A 189 -9.42 6.96 -12.46
C ALA A 189 -9.80 5.51 -12.18
N VAL A 190 -10.99 5.28 -11.64
CA VAL A 190 -11.50 3.94 -11.33
C VAL A 190 -12.72 3.67 -12.20
N THR A 191 -12.76 2.52 -12.85
CA THR A 191 -13.95 2.02 -13.57
C THR A 191 -14.28 0.60 -13.09
N ARG A 192 -15.51 0.14 -13.35
CA ARG A 192 -15.88 -1.26 -13.07
C ARG A 192 -15.23 -2.18 -14.09
N LEU A 193 -14.63 -3.27 -13.62
CA LEU A 193 -14.06 -4.27 -14.51
C LEU A 193 -15.18 -4.87 -15.40
N GLY A 194 -15.04 -4.74 -16.72
CA GLY A 194 -16.03 -5.20 -17.69
C GLY A 194 -17.02 -4.13 -18.18
N GLU A 195 -17.07 -2.96 -17.54
CA GLU A 195 -17.86 -1.79 -17.98
C GLU A 195 -16.92 -0.73 -18.57
N GLY A 196 -16.05 -1.15 -19.50
CA GLY A 196 -15.01 -0.29 -20.05
C GLY A 196 -15.52 1.08 -20.50
N LEU A 197 -14.64 2.08 -20.46
CA LEU A 197 -14.85 3.43 -21.01
C LEU A 197 -15.09 3.35 -22.53
N LEU A 198 -16.32 3.06 -22.94
CA LEU A 198 -16.82 3.15 -24.31
C LEU A 198 -18.08 4.01 -24.37
#